data_AF-A0A1C6MAU1-F1
#
_entry.id   AF-A0A1C6MAU1-F1
#
_cell.length_a   1.000
_cell.length_b   1.000
_cell.length_c   1.000
_cell.angle_alpha   90.00
_cell.angle_beta   90.00
_cell.angle_gamma   90.00
#
_symmetry.space_group_name_H-M   'P 1'
#
loop_
_entity.id
_entity.type
_entity.pdbx_description
1 polymer ?
#
loop_
_entity_poly.entity_id
_entity_poly.type
_entity_poly.pdbx_seq_one_letter_code
_entity_poly.pdbx_strand_id
1 'polypeptide(L)'
;MAFCALVLVPIAVHHPVGQDDAVDATQFTVAFFATLLTGEAVIFALTFSAASSWPSLRAIDSHIAFREWVFIGWLAALFTACGLLGDSGISLTYGALLFILANVFGIFSFIRLFGLASIGGRNRLLRQTLASALTGPQSRVAPDDPVIAAYLGAIDQAVSTNDPTGIRHLVAQLVDAEVPPLQNASSVALRLEVLHRLTRAALVRGADPVVVVGCGESLIDSLLREAHELPDAAVVLGELSRYLAWLGSTARLMSVRGIASSRAARELVAMSVDSRLRILLAVDPDPKQFASADEAGSVIAEPAGVLVWARDFTEFQGAHQANALYSVFQILTGTKFMGNYWDGDSVIGALRVALFSHESRTTGPEADASRSLFGDADEFDRFWTLVSVCAIATLRDQRVPHPPELIRPEFTSDAQLLGAYLRSFGTHRWFTTAREAHEELLALVSRTDSPRSPWHLASRRTVRQGLRTPAPRTEPEKRPAAMVLSIACRLAPLDPGGPDGELRAFLSRLPGPALAAADELAARVLPDAVGGGEPGDAVVHGLRVMQLVGAHTRVGHGQ
;
A
#
# COMPACT_ATOMS: atom_id res chain seq x y z
N MET A 1 12.36 20.88 33.64
CA MET A 1 12.35 22.26 34.15
C MET A 1 11.95 22.37 35.63
N ALA A 2 10.83 21.77 36.07
CA ALA A 2 10.38 21.85 37.47
C ALA A 2 11.44 21.42 38.52
N PHE A 3 12.23 20.39 38.21
CA PHE A 3 13.32 19.94 39.08
C PHE A 3 14.39 21.03 39.32
N CYS A 4 14.80 21.75 38.26
CA CYS A 4 15.79 22.83 38.38
C CYS A 4 15.25 24.00 39.23
N ALA A 5 13.99 24.39 39.01
CA ALA A 5 13.34 25.44 39.80
C ALA A 5 13.23 25.08 41.30
N LEU A 6 13.01 23.79 41.62
CA LEU A 6 12.99 23.30 43.01
C LEU A 6 14.37 23.30 43.67
N VAL A 7 15.43 22.99 42.91
CA VAL A 7 16.82 23.01 43.41
C VAL A 7 17.31 24.43 43.72
N LEU A 8 16.71 25.46 43.11
CA LEU A 8 17.04 26.87 43.39
C LEU A 8 16.49 27.37 44.74
N VAL A 9 15.46 26.72 45.30
CA VAL A 9 14.86 27.08 46.60
C VAL A 9 15.87 27.00 47.76
N PRO A 10 16.59 25.88 47.99
CA PRO A 10 17.57 25.80 49.07
C PRO A 10 18.71 26.81 48.90
N ILE A 11 19.10 27.15 47.66
CA ILE A 11 20.13 28.17 47.40
C ILE A 11 19.66 29.54 47.87
N ALA A 12 18.44 29.94 47.52
CA ALA A 12 17.87 31.22 47.93
C ALA A 12 17.65 31.32 49.46
N VAL A 13 17.37 30.19 50.12
CA VAL A 13 17.20 30.13 51.58
C VAL A 13 18.53 30.24 52.33
N HIS A 14 19.59 29.57 51.85
CA HIS A 14 20.87 29.52 52.55
C HIS A 14 21.79 30.70 52.20
N HIS A 15 21.58 31.34 51.04
CA HIS A 15 22.42 32.42 50.54
C HIS A 15 21.57 33.56 49.94
N PRO A 16 20.80 34.31 50.76
CA PRO A 16 20.09 35.49 50.29
C PRO A 16 21.08 36.58 49.89
N VAL A 17 20.90 37.12 48.69
CA VAL A 17 21.73 38.18 48.11
C VAL A 17 21.24 39.54 48.61
N GLY A 18 22.14 40.53 48.69
CA GLY A 18 21.79 41.91 49.03
C GLY A 18 20.73 42.48 48.07
N GLN A 19 19.86 43.35 48.60
CA GLN A 19 18.74 43.90 47.84
C GLN A 19 19.18 44.61 46.56
N ASP A 20 20.27 45.39 46.62
CA ASP A 20 20.80 46.13 45.46
C ASP A 20 21.31 45.19 44.37
N ASP A 21 22.12 44.18 44.72
CA ASP A 21 22.64 43.18 43.80
C ASP A 21 21.52 42.35 43.14
N ALA A 22 20.46 42.02 43.90
CA ALA A 22 19.33 41.28 43.39
C ALA A 22 18.43 42.13 42.48
N VAL A 23 18.31 43.44 42.74
CA VAL A 23 17.62 44.39 41.88
C VAL A 23 18.38 44.57 40.56
N ASP A 24 19.71 44.78 40.62
CA ASP A 24 20.55 44.94 39.43
C ASP A 24 20.53 43.69 38.54
N ALA A 25 20.68 42.51 39.15
CA ALA A 25 20.58 41.22 38.45
C ALA A 25 19.19 41.04 37.83
N THR A 26 18.12 41.43 38.53
CA THR A 26 16.75 41.35 38.01
C THR A 26 16.55 42.31 36.83
N GLN A 27 17.01 43.55 36.91
CA GLN A 27 16.85 44.53 35.83
C GLN A 27 17.52 44.05 34.53
N PHE A 28 18.75 43.57 34.63
CA PHE A 28 19.46 43.01 33.48
C PHE A 28 18.75 41.78 32.91
N THR A 29 18.36 40.84 33.77
CA THR A 29 17.74 39.59 33.33
C THR A 29 16.34 39.78 32.75
N VAL A 30 15.56 40.74 33.26
CA VAL A 30 14.26 41.15 32.69
C VAL A 30 14.45 41.78 31.30
N ALA A 31 15.43 42.68 31.15
CA ALA A 31 15.73 43.29 29.85
C ALA A 31 16.16 42.24 28.82
N PHE A 32 17.00 41.28 29.22
CA PHE A 32 17.43 40.18 28.36
C PHE A 32 16.27 39.24 28.01
N PHE A 33 15.41 38.89 28.97
CA PHE A 33 14.20 38.10 28.73
C PHE A 33 13.27 38.78 27.72
N ALA A 34 13.01 40.08 27.88
CA ALA A 34 12.17 40.86 26.97
C ALA A 34 12.77 40.94 25.56
N THR A 35 14.10 41.03 25.47
CA THR A 35 14.82 41.02 24.19
C THR A 35 14.66 39.68 23.48
N LEU A 36 14.85 38.56 24.19
CA LEU A 36 14.62 37.21 23.65
C LEU A 36 13.18 37.04 23.19
N LEU A 37 12.20 37.46 23.99
CA LEU A 37 10.78 37.35 23.66
C LEU A 37 10.42 38.13 22.40
N THR A 38 10.97 39.33 22.26
CA THR A 38 10.80 40.16 21.06
C THR A 38 11.45 39.50 19.84
N GLY A 39 12.66 38.98 19.99
CA GLY A 39 13.37 38.27 18.92
C GLY A 39 12.61 37.04 18.44
N GLU A 40 12.08 36.24 19.36
CA GLU A 40 11.25 35.08 19.01
C GLU A 40 9.97 35.50 18.29
N ALA A 41 9.26 36.53 18.75
CA ALA A 41 8.06 37.03 18.09
C ALA A 41 8.33 37.48 16.65
N VAL A 42 9.46 38.14 16.39
CA VAL A 42 9.86 38.58 15.05
C VAL A 42 10.17 37.38 14.15
N ILE A 43 11.01 36.44 14.61
CA ILE A 43 11.33 35.25 13.83
C ILE A 43 10.04 34.49 13.52
N PHE A 44 9.19 34.30 14.53
CA PHE A 44 7.93 33.60 14.41
C PHE A 44 7.02 34.24 13.35
N ALA A 45 6.86 35.57 13.40
CA ALA A 45 6.04 36.31 12.43
C ALA A 45 6.59 36.25 10.99
N LEU A 46 7.91 36.19 10.81
CA LEU A 46 8.55 36.16 9.49
C LEU A 46 8.62 34.76 8.89
N THR A 47 8.71 33.71 9.71
CA THR A 47 8.92 32.33 9.23
C THR A 47 7.67 31.48 9.15
N PHE A 48 6.60 31.83 9.88
CA PHE A 48 5.38 31.03 9.92
C PHE A 48 4.20 31.77 9.28
N SER A 49 3.65 31.16 8.23
CA SER A 49 2.42 31.63 7.59
C SER A 49 1.21 31.04 8.29
N ALA A 50 0.27 31.89 8.70
CA ALA A 50 -1.03 31.49 9.26
C ALA A 50 -1.88 30.64 8.28
N ALA A 51 -1.57 30.68 6.98
CA ALA A 51 -2.23 29.88 5.97
C ALA A 51 -1.73 28.41 5.92
N SER A 52 -0.62 28.09 6.57
CA SER A 52 -0.05 26.74 6.61
C SER A 52 -0.32 26.12 7.98
N SER A 53 -1.22 25.14 8.04
CA SER A 53 -1.49 24.35 9.26
C SER A 53 -0.40 23.32 9.58
N TRP A 54 0.67 23.26 8.78
CA TRP A 54 1.75 22.28 8.86
C TRP A 54 3.15 22.97 8.87
N PRO A 55 3.85 23.05 10.01
CA PRO A 55 3.52 22.46 11.33
C PRO A 55 2.43 23.23 12.08
N SER A 56 1.75 22.55 13.02
CA SER A 56 0.83 23.23 13.94
C SER A 56 1.57 24.08 14.98
N LEU A 57 0.92 25.14 15.47
CA LEU A 57 1.46 26.00 16.55
C LEU A 57 1.86 25.20 17.79
N ARG A 58 1.10 24.16 18.13
CA ARG A 58 1.39 23.27 19.26
C ARG A 58 2.67 22.47 19.04
N ALA A 59 2.93 22.01 17.82
CA ALA A 59 4.16 21.28 17.50
C ALA A 59 5.38 22.20 17.64
N ILE A 60 5.28 23.44 17.15
CA ILE A 60 6.33 24.45 17.30
C ILE A 60 6.58 24.75 18.78
N ASP A 61 5.53 25.07 19.53
CA ASP A 61 5.58 25.33 20.97
C ASP A 61 6.24 24.19 21.75
N SER A 62 5.81 22.94 21.51
CA SER A 62 6.40 21.76 22.17
C SER A 62 7.88 21.56 21.82
N HIS A 63 8.30 21.96 20.62
CA HIS A 63 9.69 21.83 20.19
C HIS A 63 10.58 22.90 20.82
N ILE A 64 10.13 24.14 20.89
CA ILE A 64 10.91 25.25 21.45
C ILE A 64 10.74 25.39 22.97
N ALA A 65 9.74 24.72 23.56
CA ALA A 65 9.35 24.80 24.97
C ALA A 65 8.95 26.22 25.41
N PHE A 66 8.23 26.93 24.54
CA PHE A 66 7.89 28.35 24.72
C PHE A 66 7.00 28.55 25.95
N ARG A 67 5.95 27.74 26.11
CA ARG A 67 5.05 27.83 27.28
C ARG A 67 5.78 27.62 28.59
N GLU A 68 6.66 26.63 28.66
CA GLU A 68 7.43 26.35 29.87
C GLU A 68 8.40 27.50 30.18
N TRP A 69 9.04 28.08 29.16
CA TRP A 69 9.91 29.24 29.31
C TRP A 69 9.15 30.48 29.83
N VAL A 70 8.04 30.84 29.19
CA VAL A 70 7.20 31.98 29.60
C VAL A 70 6.65 31.79 31.01
N PHE A 71 6.25 30.57 31.37
CA PHE A 71 5.76 30.26 32.72
C PHE A 71 6.83 30.48 33.80
N ILE A 72 8.08 30.10 33.54
CA ILE A 72 9.18 30.34 34.49
C ILE A 72 9.49 31.84 34.59
N GLY A 73 9.50 32.56 33.46
CA GLY A 73 9.65 34.02 33.48
C GLY A 73 8.54 34.72 34.28
N TRP A 74 7.31 34.22 34.19
CA TRP A 74 6.19 34.73 34.99
C TRP A 74 6.35 34.43 36.49
N LEU A 75 6.76 33.21 36.85
CA LEU A 75 7.07 32.87 38.24
C LEU A 75 8.23 33.72 38.79
N ALA A 76 9.28 33.93 37.99
CA ALA A 76 10.40 34.78 38.37
C ALA A 76 9.94 36.20 38.69
N ALA A 77 9.11 36.80 37.83
CA ALA A 77 8.53 38.12 38.04
C ALA A 77 7.68 38.18 39.32
N LEU A 78 6.87 37.15 39.58
CA LEU A 78 6.03 37.06 40.77
C LEU A 78 6.88 37.02 42.05
N PHE A 79 7.89 36.16 42.12
CA PHE A 79 8.74 36.03 43.31
C PHE A 79 9.61 37.27 43.56
N THR A 80 10.10 37.91 42.50
CA THR A 80 10.80 39.20 42.63
C THR A 80 9.85 40.28 43.16
N ALA A 81 8.63 40.39 42.61
CA ALA A 81 7.66 41.39 43.08
C ALA A 81 7.25 41.16 44.54
N CYS A 82 7.01 39.91 44.95
CA CYS A 82 6.76 39.55 46.34
C CYS A 82 7.94 39.87 47.25
N GLY A 83 9.18 39.66 46.77
CA GLY A 83 10.39 40.00 47.51
C GLY A 83 10.56 41.51 47.73
N LEU A 84 10.26 42.32 46.71
CA LEU A 84 10.34 43.79 46.80
C LEU A 84 9.21 44.39 47.64
N LEU A 85 7.99 43.88 47.52
CA LEU A 85 6.83 44.38 48.27
C LEU A 85 6.81 43.89 49.73
N GLY A 86 7.34 42.70 49.98
CA GLY A 86 7.36 42.05 51.30
C GLY A 86 8.70 42.14 52.03
N ASP A 87 9.67 42.87 51.48
CA ASP A 87 11.03 43.03 52.02
C ASP A 87 11.71 41.68 52.37
N SER A 88 11.57 40.71 51.46
CA SER A 88 12.07 39.34 51.65
C SER A 88 13.24 39.06 50.72
N GLY A 89 14.45 39.08 51.26
CA GLY A 89 15.68 38.74 50.53
C GLY A 89 15.67 37.32 49.93
N ILE A 90 15.00 36.37 50.58
CA ILE A 90 14.84 34.99 50.07
C ILE A 90 13.97 34.97 48.81
N SER A 91 12.80 35.60 48.86
CA SER A 91 11.89 35.67 47.70
C SER A 91 12.53 36.42 46.54
N LEU A 92 13.23 37.51 46.84
CA LEU A 92 13.94 38.33 45.86
C LEU A 92 15.08 37.54 45.18
N THR A 93 15.90 36.83 45.96
CA THR A 93 16.98 35.98 45.46
C THR A 93 16.43 34.83 44.61
N TYR A 94 15.35 34.20 45.05
CA TYR A 94 14.70 33.13 44.30
C TYR A 94 14.15 33.62 42.96
N GLY A 95 13.49 34.80 42.94
CA GLY A 95 13.02 35.44 41.71
C GLY A 95 14.17 35.75 40.73
N ALA A 96 15.28 36.31 41.21
CA ALA A 96 16.46 36.57 40.38
C ALA A 96 17.07 35.29 39.80
N LEU A 97 17.20 34.22 40.60
CA LEU A 97 17.68 32.91 40.13
C LEU A 97 16.74 32.28 39.09
N LEU A 98 15.42 32.41 39.28
CA LEU A 98 14.44 31.96 38.30
C LEU A 98 14.53 32.75 36.98
N PHE A 99 14.83 34.05 37.02
CA PHE A 99 15.05 34.85 35.81
C PHE A 99 16.30 34.44 35.04
N ILE A 100 17.40 34.13 35.73
CA ILE A 100 18.61 33.57 35.10
C ILE A 100 18.26 32.22 34.43
N LEU A 101 17.54 31.36 35.14
CA LEU A 101 17.09 30.08 34.59
C LEU A 101 16.17 30.29 33.37
N ALA A 102 15.24 31.24 33.44
CA ALA A 102 14.38 31.61 32.31
C ALA A 102 15.20 32.08 31.12
N ASN A 103 16.26 32.88 31.32
CA ASN A 103 17.12 33.35 30.24
C ASN A 103 17.92 32.21 29.58
N VAL A 104 18.42 31.25 30.35
CA VAL A 104 19.08 30.05 29.79
C VAL A 104 18.10 29.25 28.92
N PHE A 105 16.87 29.04 29.39
CA PHE A 105 15.84 28.38 28.59
C PHE A 105 15.40 29.21 27.39
N GLY A 106 15.33 30.53 27.52
CA GLY A 106 15.02 31.44 26.42
C GLY A 106 16.07 31.41 25.32
N ILE A 107 17.37 31.35 25.66
CA ILE A 107 18.43 31.15 24.67
C ILE A 107 18.24 29.82 23.93
N PHE A 108 17.90 28.75 24.66
CA PHE A 108 17.67 27.43 24.07
C PHE A 108 16.44 27.41 23.14
N SER A 109 15.33 28.00 23.59
CA SER A 109 14.11 28.20 22.81
C SER A 109 14.42 29.01 21.54
N PHE A 110 15.15 30.11 21.68
CA PHE A 110 15.55 30.98 20.58
C PHE A 110 16.44 30.26 19.56
N ILE A 111 17.44 29.49 20.00
CA ILE A 111 18.30 28.69 19.10
C ILE A 111 17.46 27.64 18.35
N ARG A 112 16.53 26.96 19.04
CA ARG A 112 15.65 25.99 18.39
C ARG A 112 14.72 26.65 17.37
N LEU A 113 14.14 27.80 17.71
CA LEU A 113 13.30 28.58 16.79
C LEU A 113 14.10 29.06 15.58
N PHE A 114 15.34 29.54 15.78
CA PHE A 114 16.24 29.91 14.69
C PHE A 114 16.60 28.70 13.81
N GLY A 115 16.76 27.52 14.42
CA GLY A 115 16.89 26.25 13.71
C GLY A 115 15.69 25.95 12.83
N LEU A 116 14.47 26.21 13.30
CA LEU A 116 13.23 26.04 12.53
C LEU A 116 13.08 27.04 11.38
N ALA A 117 13.72 28.21 11.45
CA ALA A 117 13.76 29.15 10.33
C ALA A 117 14.49 28.57 9.11
N SER A 118 15.38 27.58 9.31
CA SER A 118 16.02 26.85 8.22
C SER A 118 15.12 25.73 7.66
N ILE A 119 15.20 25.50 6.34
CA ILE A 119 14.47 24.42 5.66
C ILE A 119 14.82 23.04 6.28
N GLY A 120 16.10 22.82 6.60
CA GLY A 120 16.58 21.56 7.18
C GLY A 120 16.03 21.31 8.59
N GLY A 121 16.08 22.32 9.46
CA GLY A 121 15.55 22.22 10.82
C GLY A 121 14.03 22.05 10.84
N ARG A 122 13.31 22.79 9.99
CA ARG A 122 11.86 22.60 9.80
C ARG A 122 11.53 21.19 9.34
N ASN A 123 12.21 20.67 8.32
CA ASN A 123 11.95 19.32 7.82
C ASN A 123 12.22 18.24 8.89
N ARG A 124 13.25 18.40 9.72
CA ARG A 124 13.52 17.48 10.85
C ARG A 124 12.37 17.47 11.86
N LEU A 125 11.87 18.65 12.25
CA LEU A 125 10.72 18.74 13.15
C LEU A 125 9.48 18.07 12.55
N LEU A 126 9.19 18.33 11.27
CA LEU A 126 8.01 17.78 10.59
C LEU A 126 8.05 16.25 10.52
N ARG A 127 9.22 15.67 10.21
CA ARG A 127 9.43 14.21 10.23
C ARG A 127 9.21 13.63 11.62
N GLN A 128 9.78 14.24 12.65
CA GLN A 128 9.63 13.79 14.03
C GLN A 128 8.18 13.89 14.52
N THR A 129 7.49 14.97 14.15
CA THR A 129 6.08 15.19 14.50
C THR A 129 5.21 14.14 13.82
N LEU A 130 5.47 13.85 12.53
CA LEU A 130 4.75 12.82 11.79
C LEU A 130 5.02 11.42 12.35
N ALA A 131 6.28 11.08 12.61
CA ALA A 131 6.67 9.83 13.25
C ALA A 131 5.99 9.65 14.62
N SER A 132 5.94 10.71 15.44
CA SER A 132 5.27 10.68 16.75
C SER A 132 3.76 10.45 16.64
N ALA A 133 3.10 11.05 15.63
CA ALA A 133 1.68 10.79 15.38
C ALA A 133 1.43 9.35 14.90
N LEU A 134 2.30 8.82 14.05
CA LEU A 134 2.19 7.46 13.53
C LEU A 134 2.42 6.38 14.60
N THR A 135 3.17 6.70 15.66
CA THR A 135 3.49 5.80 16.79
C THR A 135 2.51 5.86 17.96
N GLY A 136 1.52 6.77 17.92
CA GLY A 136 0.59 6.99 19.03
C GLY A 136 -0.32 5.79 19.35
N PRO A 137 -0.77 5.60 20.61
CA PRO A 137 -1.62 4.48 21.03
C PRO A 137 -3.04 4.48 20.41
N GLN A 138 -3.45 5.59 19.77
CA GLN A 138 -4.70 5.70 19.00
C GLN A 138 -4.50 5.50 17.50
N SER A 139 -3.28 5.12 17.06
CA SER A 139 -2.87 4.93 15.67
C SER A 139 -3.47 3.66 15.04
N ARG A 140 -4.79 3.59 14.97
CA ARG A 140 -5.43 3.14 13.73
C ARG A 140 -5.50 4.40 12.88
N VAL A 141 -5.22 4.34 11.58
CA VAL A 141 -5.40 5.48 10.66
C VAL A 141 -6.87 5.88 10.65
N ALA A 142 -7.25 6.63 11.66
CA ALA A 142 -8.47 7.38 11.73
C ALA A 142 -8.08 8.79 11.29
N PRO A 143 -8.83 9.41 10.38
CA PRO A 143 -8.66 10.82 9.99
C PRO A 143 -8.82 11.82 11.16
N ASP A 144 -8.94 11.32 12.40
CA ASP A 144 -9.13 12.08 13.62
C ASP A 144 -7.80 12.55 14.26
N ASP A 145 -6.64 12.04 13.83
CA ASP A 145 -5.36 12.60 14.26
C ASP A 145 -5.12 13.98 13.59
N PRO A 146 -5.05 15.07 14.36
CA PRO A 146 -4.93 16.42 13.82
C PRO A 146 -3.62 16.67 13.08
N VAL A 147 -2.54 15.95 13.42
CA VAL A 147 -1.24 16.03 12.76
C VAL A 147 -1.33 15.41 11.37
N ILE A 148 -1.92 14.21 11.27
CA ILE A 148 -2.12 13.52 9.99
C ILE A 148 -3.08 14.32 9.11
N ALA A 149 -4.18 14.84 9.67
CA ALA A 149 -5.13 15.68 8.94
C ALA A 149 -4.47 16.96 8.38
N ALA A 150 -3.63 17.63 9.18
CA ALA A 150 -2.89 18.81 8.73
C ALA A 150 -1.87 18.47 7.63
N TYR A 151 -1.16 17.35 7.75
CA TYR A 151 -0.23 16.86 6.72
C TYR A 151 -0.95 16.55 5.40
N LEU A 152 -2.07 15.81 5.45
CA LEU A 152 -2.89 15.50 4.27
C LEU A 152 -3.49 16.78 3.64
N GLY A 153 -3.89 17.76 4.47
CA GLY A 153 -4.32 19.07 3.99
C GLY A 153 -3.21 19.84 3.27
N ALA A 154 -1.96 19.75 3.74
CA ALA A 154 -0.81 20.35 3.08
C ALA A 154 -0.51 19.68 1.73
N ILE A 155 -0.66 18.34 1.63
CA ILE A 155 -0.57 17.62 0.35
C ILE A 155 -1.65 18.11 -0.61
N ASP A 156 -2.91 18.18 -0.17
CA ASP A 156 -4.03 18.65 -1.00
C ASP A 156 -3.81 20.10 -1.48
N GLN A 157 -3.29 20.96 -0.60
CA GLN A 157 -2.96 22.34 -0.94
C GLN A 157 -1.85 22.40 -2.00
N ALA A 158 -0.72 21.71 -1.79
CA ALA A 158 0.40 21.68 -2.74
C ALA A 158 -0.02 21.13 -4.11
N VAL A 159 -0.89 20.11 -4.12
CA VAL A 159 -1.53 19.61 -5.34
C VAL A 159 -2.41 20.67 -5.99
N SER A 160 -3.26 21.35 -5.23
CA SER A 160 -4.20 22.34 -5.77
C SER A 160 -3.51 23.58 -6.36
N THR A 161 -2.37 23.97 -5.79
CA THR A 161 -1.54 25.07 -6.29
C THR A 161 -0.54 24.61 -7.36
N ASN A 162 -0.53 23.32 -7.70
CA ASN A 162 0.44 22.68 -8.59
C ASN A 162 1.88 23.06 -8.23
N ASP A 163 2.25 22.90 -6.96
CA ASP A 163 3.61 23.15 -6.43
C ASP A 163 4.42 21.84 -6.41
N PRO A 164 5.28 21.58 -7.41
CA PRO A 164 6.03 20.33 -7.51
C PRO A 164 7.07 20.17 -6.40
N THR A 165 7.59 21.29 -5.90
CA THR A 165 8.62 21.31 -4.86
C THR A 165 7.99 21.01 -3.51
N GLY A 166 6.84 21.62 -3.22
CA GLY A 166 6.03 21.32 -2.04
C GLY A 166 5.62 19.85 -1.97
N ILE A 167 5.13 19.28 -3.08
CA ILE A 167 4.77 17.84 -3.16
C ILE A 167 5.99 16.97 -2.82
N ARG A 168 7.14 17.22 -3.48
CA ARG A 168 8.38 16.45 -3.24
C ARG A 168 8.84 16.52 -1.79
N HIS A 169 8.82 17.71 -1.19
CA HIS A 169 9.21 17.87 0.22
C HIS A 169 8.28 17.15 1.19
N LEU A 170 6.96 17.22 0.97
CA LEU A 170 5.99 16.54 1.83
C LEU A 170 6.08 15.01 1.70
N VAL A 171 6.35 14.49 0.51
CA VAL A 171 6.57 13.05 0.30
C VAL A 171 7.89 12.61 0.94
N ALA A 172 8.97 13.36 0.77
CA ALA A 172 10.24 13.08 1.43
C ALA A 172 10.12 13.10 2.96
N GLN A 173 9.27 13.96 3.53
CA GLN A 173 8.99 13.96 4.97
C GLN A 173 8.33 12.65 5.45
N LEU A 174 7.47 12.03 4.63
CA LEU A 174 6.80 10.77 4.96
C LEU A 174 7.68 9.55 4.70
N VAL A 175 8.50 9.58 3.64
CA VAL A 175 9.48 8.52 3.35
C VAL A 175 10.56 8.47 4.43
N ASP A 176 11.02 9.62 4.92
CA ASP A 176 12.07 9.73 5.93
C ASP A 176 11.53 9.75 7.37
N ALA A 177 10.24 9.49 7.59
CA ALA A 177 9.66 9.40 8.93
C ALA A 177 10.04 8.05 9.57
N GLU A 178 10.85 8.09 10.63
CA GLU A 178 11.29 6.90 11.36
C GLU A 178 10.17 6.37 12.26
N VAL A 179 9.51 5.28 11.82
CA VAL A 179 8.46 4.59 12.59
C VAL A 179 8.96 3.18 12.94
N PRO A 180 8.88 2.75 14.22
CA PRO A 180 9.28 1.39 14.60
C PRO A 180 8.43 0.31 13.90
N PRO A 181 9.02 -0.81 13.47
CA PRO A 181 8.32 -1.87 12.70
C PRO A 181 7.00 -2.37 13.30
N LEU A 182 6.92 -2.45 14.63
CA LEU A 182 5.74 -2.92 15.36
C LEU A 182 4.53 -1.97 15.27
N GLN A 183 4.71 -0.73 14.82
CA GLN A 183 3.69 0.32 14.73
C GLN A 183 3.48 0.82 13.28
N ASN A 184 4.06 0.11 12.29
CA ASN A 184 4.11 0.55 10.90
C ASN A 184 2.78 0.46 10.13
N ALA A 185 1.75 -0.23 10.63
CA ALA A 185 0.48 -0.38 9.90
C ALA A 185 -0.13 0.99 9.52
N SER A 186 -0.03 1.97 10.42
CA SER A 186 -0.53 3.32 10.15
C SER A 186 0.36 4.11 9.19
N SER A 187 1.66 3.90 9.26
CA SER A 187 2.61 4.50 8.32
C SER A 187 2.37 3.99 6.90
N VAL A 188 2.18 2.67 6.75
CA VAL A 188 1.83 2.01 5.48
C VAL A 188 0.52 2.56 4.91
N ALA A 189 -0.54 2.60 5.73
CA ALA A 189 -1.83 3.12 5.30
C ALA A 189 -1.75 4.60 4.88
N LEU A 190 -0.99 5.43 5.61
CA LEU A 190 -0.78 6.83 5.22
C LEU A 190 -0.04 6.96 3.87
N ARG A 191 0.99 6.14 3.62
CA ARG A 191 1.71 6.14 2.33
C ARG A 191 0.81 5.73 1.17
N LEU A 192 -0.04 4.72 1.36
CA LEU A 192 -1.03 4.30 0.36
C LEU A 192 -2.08 5.40 0.09
N GLU A 193 -2.53 6.10 1.13
CA GLU A 193 -3.45 7.24 1.00
C GLU A 193 -2.80 8.42 0.26
N VAL A 194 -1.55 8.77 0.58
CA VAL A 194 -0.80 9.83 -0.14
C VAL A 194 -0.58 9.43 -1.60
N LEU A 195 -0.15 8.19 -1.86
CA LEU A 195 -0.03 7.66 -3.22
C LEU A 195 -1.35 7.81 -3.98
N HIS A 196 -2.48 7.49 -3.35
CA HIS A 196 -3.79 7.68 -3.97
C HIS A 196 -4.12 9.14 -4.30
N ARG A 197 -3.88 10.05 -3.36
CA ARG A 197 -4.16 11.48 -3.57
C ARG A 197 -3.34 12.06 -4.72
N LEU A 198 -2.05 11.73 -4.78
CA LEU A 198 -1.15 12.19 -5.83
C LEU A 198 -1.57 11.64 -7.21
N THR A 199 -1.84 10.34 -7.29
CA THR A 199 -2.24 9.70 -8.56
C THR A 199 -3.60 10.19 -9.04
N ARG A 200 -4.57 10.38 -8.14
CA ARG A 200 -5.86 11.04 -8.45
C ARG A 200 -5.66 12.47 -8.94
N ALA A 201 -4.73 13.21 -8.34
CA ALA A 201 -4.43 14.57 -8.75
C ALA A 201 -3.85 14.66 -10.17
N ALA A 202 -2.94 13.75 -10.53
CA ALA A 202 -2.43 13.65 -11.89
C ALA A 202 -3.53 13.30 -12.91
N LEU A 203 -4.47 12.43 -12.54
CA LEU A 203 -5.55 12.00 -13.44
C LEU A 203 -6.63 13.08 -13.65
N VAL A 204 -7.01 13.83 -12.62
CA VAL A 204 -8.23 14.67 -12.65
C VAL A 204 -7.99 16.14 -12.34
N ARG A 205 -6.91 16.48 -11.62
CA ARG A 205 -6.66 17.84 -11.11
C ARG A 205 -5.52 18.57 -11.83
N GLY A 206 -4.92 17.96 -12.84
CA GLY A 206 -3.87 18.58 -13.66
C GLY A 206 -2.50 18.70 -12.97
N ALA A 207 -2.26 17.97 -11.88
CA ALA A 207 -0.92 17.88 -11.30
C ALA A 207 0.05 17.25 -12.31
N ASP A 208 1.31 17.70 -12.33
CA ASP A 208 2.31 17.17 -13.27
C ASP A 208 2.52 15.66 -13.03
N PRO A 209 2.17 14.79 -14.01
CA PRO A 209 2.28 13.35 -13.84
C PRO A 209 3.71 12.87 -13.63
N VAL A 210 4.73 13.59 -14.12
CA VAL A 210 6.15 13.20 -13.93
C VAL A 210 6.55 13.38 -12.46
N VAL A 211 6.13 14.48 -11.86
CA VAL A 211 6.38 14.77 -10.45
C VAL A 211 5.66 13.77 -9.57
N VAL A 212 4.39 13.48 -9.89
CA VAL A 212 3.57 12.51 -9.19
C VAL A 212 4.16 11.11 -9.27
N VAL A 213 4.64 10.67 -10.43
CA VAL A 213 5.28 9.35 -10.58
C VAL A 213 6.56 9.25 -9.76
N GLY A 214 7.48 10.22 -9.85
CA GLY A 214 8.72 10.17 -9.06
C GLY A 214 8.45 10.17 -7.54
N CYS A 215 7.42 10.89 -7.09
CA CYS A 215 6.96 10.83 -5.70
C CYS A 215 6.31 9.47 -5.35
N GLY A 216 5.52 8.92 -6.26
CA GLY A 216 4.88 7.61 -6.11
C GLY A 216 5.90 6.49 -6.00
N GLU A 217 6.93 6.49 -6.85
CA GLU A 217 8.07 5.57 -6.79
C GLU A 217 8.78 5.69 -5.43
N SER A 218 9.06 6.90 -4.95
CA SER A 218 9.68 7.11 -3.63
C SER A 218 8.86 6.48 -2.48
N LEU A 219 7.52 6.59 -2.55
CA LEU A 219 6.61 5.97 -1.57
C LEU A 219 6.62 4.44 -1.68
N ILE A 220 6.60 3.90 -2.89
CA ILE A 220 6.63 2.46 -3.17
C ILE A 220 7.96 1.86 -2.70
N ASP A 221 9.08 2.53 -2.95
CA ASP A 221 10.42 2.12 -2.52
C ASP A 221 10.53 2.11 -1.00
N SER A 222 9.93 3.10 -0.34
CA SER A 222 9.80 3.12 1.11
C SER A 222 9.01 1.91 1.63
N LEU A 223 7.87 1.58 1.00
CA LEU A 223 7.03 0.44 1.40
C LEU A 223 7.73 -0.90 1.15
N LEU A 224 8.47 -1.04 0.06
CA LEU A 224 9.26 -2.23 -0.25
C LEU A 224 10.38 -2.43 0.77
N ARG A 225 11.11 -1.36 1.13
CA ARG A 225 12.14 -1.43 2.20
C ARG A 225 11.52 -1.81 3.53
N GLU A 226 10.42 -1.17 3.93
CA GLU A 226 9.74 -1.51 5.17
C GLU A 226 9.20 -2.95 5.19
N ALA A 227 8.75 -3.48 4.05
CA ALA A 227 8.23 -4.84 3.97
C ALA A 227 9.25 -5.90 4.44
N HIS A 228 10.56 -5.66 4.30
CA HIS A 228 11.60 -6.57 4.79
C HIS A 228 11.66 -6.63 6.32
N GLU A 229 11.21 -5.58 7.00
CA GLU A 229 11.25 -5.46 8.47
C GLU A 229 9.90 -5.79 9.11
N LEU A 230 8.84 -5.91 8.30
CA LEU A 230 7.49 -6.16 8.79
C LEU A 230 7.27 -7.64 9.12
N PRO A 231 6.61 -7.96 10.25
CA PRO A 231 6.24 -9.34 10.57
C PRO A 231 5.21 -9.93 9.60
N ASP A 232 4.51 -9.08 8.83
CA ASP A 232 3.46 -9.48 7.90
C ASP A 232 3.53 -8.69 6.59
N ALA A 233 4.65 -8.84 5.88
CA ALA A 233 4.90 -8.22 4.58
C ALA A 233 3.82 -8.56 3.53
N ALA A 234 3.23 -9.75 3.62
CA ALA A 234 2.27 -10.28 2.66
C ALA A 234 1.03 -9.39 2.49
N VAL A 235 0.48 -8.86 3.58
CA VAL A 235 -0.71 -8.01 3.52
C VAL A 235 -0.38 -6.66 2.86
N VAL A 236 0.76 -6.06 3.21
CA VAL A 236 1.19 -4.77 2.65
C VAL A 236 1.46 -4.88 1.15
N LEU A 237 2.27 -5.87 0.75
CA LEU A 237 2.62 -6.08 -0.65
C LEU A 237 1.42 -6.54 -1.48
N GLY A 238 0.51 -7.33 -0.89
CA GLY A 238 -0.76 -7.70 -1.49
C GLY A 238 -1.64 -6.49 -1.77
N GLU A 239 -1.92 -5.66 -0.76
CA GLU A 239 -2.74 -4.45 -0.91
C GLU A 239 -2.14 -3.42 -1.86
N LEU A 240 -0.82 -3.21 -1.79
CA LEU A 240 -0.11 -2.33 -2.71
C LEU A 240 -0.23 -2.84 -4.16
N SER A 241 0.01 -4.14 -4.38
CA SER A 241 -0.12 -4.75 -5.71
C SER A 241 -1.53 -4.65 -6.27
N ARG A 242 -2.54 -4.89 -5.41
CA ARG A 242 -3.96 -4.75 -5.73
C ARG A 242 -4.29 -3.32 -6.15
N TYR A 243 -3.83 -2.34 -5.36
CA TYR A 243 -3.99 -0.93 -5.66
C TYR A 243 -3.36 -0.55 -7.01
N LEU A 244 -2.13 -0.98 -7.28
CA LEU A 244 -1.40 -0.67 -8.51
C LEU A 244 -2.08 -1.27 -9.75
N ALA A 245 -2.60 -2.51 -9.69
CA ALA A 245 -3.36 -3.05 -10.82
C ALA A 245 -4.68 -2.32 -11.05
N TRP A 246 -5.39 -1.97 -9.98
CA TRP A 246 -6.58 -1.14 -10.08
C TRP A 246 -6.26 0.24 -10.67
N LEU A 247 -5.17 0.88 -10.24
CA LEU A 247 -4.72 2.19 -10.73
C LEU A 247 -4.39 2.12 -12.22
N GLY A 248 -3.59 1.15 -12.66
CA GLY A 248 -3.25 0.99 -14.08
C GLY A 248 -4.49 0.82 -14.96
N SER A 249 -5.41 -0.06 -14.56
CA SER A 249 -6.68 -0.28 -15.26
C SER A 249 -7.58 0.97 -15.28
N THR A 250 -7.67 1.67 -14.16
CA THR A 250 -8.50 2.87 -14.00
C THR A 250 -7.94 4.06 -14.78
N ALA A 251 -6.64 4.32 -14.68
CA ALA A 251 -5.95 5.38 -15.40
C ALA A 251 -6.16 5.24 -16.92
N ARG A 252 -6.03 4.01 -17.43
CA ARG A 252 -6.34 3.69 -18.82
C ARG A 252 -7.80 3.97 -19.18
N LEU A 253 -8.75 3.46 -18.39
CA LEU A 253 -10.17 3.64 -18.66
C LEU A 253 -10.55 5.13 -18.69
N MET A 254 -9.99 5.91 -17.76
CA MET A 254 -10.20 7.36 -17.70
C MET A 254 -9.61 8.08 -18.92
N SER A 255 -8.44 7.65 -19.39
CA SER A 255 -7.84 8.19 -20.62
C SER A 255 -8.69 7.90 -21.86
N VAL A 256 -9.15 6.66 -22.04
CA VAL A 256 -10.00 6.30 -23.20
C VAL A 256 -11.34 7.03 -23.16
N ARG A 257 -11.88 7.31 -21.97
CA ARG A 257 -13.11 8.08 -21.80
C ARG A 257 -12.91 9.60 -21.90
N GLY A 258 -11.68 10.08 -22.14
CA GLY A 258 -11.37 11.51 -22.22
C GLY A 258 -11.45 12.26 -20.88
N ILE A 259 -11.47 11.54 -19.75
CA ILE A 259 -11.51 12.13 -18.40
C ILE A 259 -10.09 12.54 -17.95
N ALA A 260 -9.09 11.72 -18.28
CA ALA A 260 -7.69 11.96 -17.95
C ALA A 260 -6.86 12.14 -19.23
N SER A 261 -5.76 12.90 -19.15
CA SER A 261 -4.85 13.02 -20.29
C SER A 261 -4.13 11.69 -20.57
N SER A 262 -3.87 11.40 -21.85
CA SER A 262 -3.11 10.21 -22.25
C SER A 262 -1.71 10.18 -21.62
N ARG A 263 -1.08 11.35 -21.50
CA ARG A 263 0.21 11.51 -20.80
C ARG A 263 0.12 11.03 -19.35
N ALA A 264 -0.82 11.54 -18.56
CA ALA A 264 -0.95 11.15 -17.16
C ALA A 264 -1.26 9.65 -17.00
N ALA A 265 -2.16 9.12 -17.83
CA ALA A 265 -2.48 7.70 -17.82
C ALA A 265 -1.26 6.83 -18.15
N ARG A 266 -0.44 7.23 -19.12
CA ARG A 266 0.79 6.51 -19.49
C ARG A 266 1.81 6.44 -18.37
N GLU A 267 2.12 7.58 -17.77
CA GLU A 267 3.10 7.61 -16.67
C GLU A 267 2.63 6.74 -15.49
N LEU A 268 1.35 6.82 -15.12
CA LEU A 268 0.79 6.03 -14.02
C LEU A 268 0.69 4.53 -14.34
N VAL A 269 0.35 4.18 -15.58
CA VAL A 269 0.36 2.79 -16.04
C VAL A 269 1.77 2.21 -15.98
N ALA A 270 2.77 2.93 -16.50
CA ALA A 270 4.17 2.51 -16.46
C ALA A 270 4.65 2.30 -15.02
N MET A 271 4.46 3.29 -14.15
CA MET A 271 4.78 3.18 -12.73
C MET A 271 4.11 1.97 -12.07
N SER A 272 2.84 1.69 -12.39
CA SER A 272 2.08 0.57 -11.82
C SER A 272 2.63 -0.79 -12.25
N VAL A 273 3.04 -0.93 -13.52
CA VAL A 273 3.65 -2.15 -14.05
C VAL A 273 5.02 -2.38 -13.43
N ASP A 274 5.89 -1.38 -13.50
CA ASP A 274 7.28 -1.47 -13.02
C ASP A 274 7.31 -1.72 -11.49
N SER A 275 6.43 -1.07 -10.75
CA SER A 275 6.31 -1.29 -9.29
C SER A 275 5.81 -2.70 -8.95
N ARG A 276 4.88 -3.26 -9.73
CA ARG A 276 4.42 -4.65 -9.54
C ARG A 276 5.51 -5.66 -9.85
N LEU A 277 6.39 -5.39 -10.82
CA LEU A 277 7.57 -6.22 -11.06
C LEU A 277 8.50 -6.20 -9.85
N ARG A 278 8.76 -5.03 -9.26
CA ARG A 278 9.59 -4.92 -8.06
C ARG A 278 9.00 -5.64 -6.85
N ILE A 279 7.68 -5.58 -6.67
CA ILE A 279 6.99 -6.37 -5.64
C ILE A 279 7.16 -7.87 -5.91
N LEU A 280 7.01 -8.31 -7.16
CA LEU A 280 7.23 -9.71 -7.52
C LEU A 280 8.67 -10.14 -7.18
N LEU A 281 9.67 -9.34 -7.55
CA LEU A 281 11.08 -9.64 -7.26
C LEU A 281 11.36 -9.75 -5.75
N ALA A 282 10.72 -8.91 -4.93
CA ALA A 282 10.85 -8.98 -3.47
C ALA A 282 10.21 -10.23 -2.85
N VAL A 283 9.20 -10.82 -3.53
CA VAL A 283 8.53 -12.05 -3.07
C VAL A 283 9.15 -13.30 -3.69
N ASP A 284 9.87 -13.17 -4.80
CA ASP A 284 10.53 -14.29 -5.46
C ASP A 284 11.63 -14.86 -4.57
N PRO A 285 11.60 -16.16 -4.19
CA PRO A 285 12.69 -16.75 -3.42
C PRO A 285 14.01 -16.85 -4.20
N ASP A 286 13.95 -16.79 -5.53
CA ASP A 286 15.15 -16.82 -6.40
C ASP A 286 14.99 -15.88 -7.61
N PRO A 287 15.03 -14.55 -7.38
CA PRO A 287 14.84 -13.59 -8.46
C PRO A 287 16.01 -13.68 -9.45
N LYS A 288 15.71 -13.75 -10.75
CA LYS A 288 16.72 -13.82 -11.82
C LYS A 288 17.64 -12.58 -11.88
N GLN A 289 17.21 -11.47 -11.29
CA GLN A 289 17.94 -10.20 -11.23
C GLN A 289 17.71 -9.59 -9.86
N PHE A 290 18.79 -9.36 -9.11
CA PHE A 290 18.80 -8.55 -7.89
C PHE A 290 19.95 -7.54 -7.98
N ALA A 291 19.73 -6.34 -7.47
CA ALA A 291 20.72 -5.26 -7.53
C ALA A 291 21.79 -5.42 -6.43
N SER A 292 21.47 -6.11 -5.33
CA SER A 292 22.39 -6.40 -4.24
C SER A 292 22.11 -7.75 -3.56
N ALA A 293 23.09 -8.32 -2.87
CA ALA A 293 22.95 -9.61 -2.19
C ALA A 293 21.94 -9.58 -1.02
N ASP A 294 21.67 -8.40 -0.46
CA ASP A 294 20.69 -8.21 0.62
C ASP A 294 19.24 -8.26 0.13
N GLU A 295 19.02 -8.20 -1.19
CA GLU A 295 17.73 -8.42 -1.86
C GLU A 295 17.50 -9.90 -2.22
N ALA A 296 18.42 -10.80 -1.82
CA ALA A 296 18.29 -12.23 -2.07
C ALA A 296 17.33 -12.89 -1.07
N GLY A 297 16.41 -13.71 -1.59
CA GLY A 297 15.39 -14.41 -0.81
C GLY A 297 14.04 -13.71 -0.81
N SER A 298 13.04 -14.35 -0.24
CA SER A 298 11.67 -13.84 -0.23
C SER A 298 11.37 -13.11 1.08
N VAL A 299 10.76 -11.93 0.98
CA VAL A 299 10.14 -11.25 2.13
C VAL A 299 8.90 -11.97 2.67
N ILE A 300 8.39 -12.97 1.94
CA ILE A 300 7.26 -13.82 2.34
C ILE A 300 7.71 -15.28 2.36
N ALA A 301 8.11 -15.78 3.53
CA ALA A 301 8.59 -17.15 3.66
C ALA A 301 7.48 -18.18 3.99
N GLU A 302 6.35 -17.75 4.58
CA GLU A 302 5.33 -18.68 5.07
C GLU A 302 4.16 -18.91 4.09
N PRO A 303 3.62 -20.14 4.01
CA PRO A 303 2.47 -20.46 3.15
C PRO A 303 1.25 -19.58 3.38
N ALA A 304 0.92 -19.26 4.64
CA ALA A 304 -0.23 -18.41 4.93
C ALA A 304 -0.08 -16.98 4.36
N GLY A 305 1.14 -16.44 4.38
CA GLY A 305 1.47 -15.15 3.79
C GLY A 305 1.35 -15.20 2.27
N VAL A 306 1.87 -16.24 1.62
CA VAL A 306 1.84 -16.32 0.15
C VAL A 306 0.42 -16.45 -0.40
N LEU A 307 -0.50 -17.12 0.32
CA LEU A 307 -1.92 -17.16 -0.09
C LEU A 307 -2.60 -15.79 0.00
N VAL A 308 -2.30 -15.01 1.02
CA VAL A 308 -2.81 -13.62 1.16
C VAL A 308 -2.31 -12.76 0.02
N TRP A 309 -1.00 -12.81 -0.23
CA TRP A 309 -0.37 -12.05 -1.30
C TRP A 309 -0.89 -12.49 -2.67
N ALA A 310 -0.92 -13.80 -2.97
CA ALA A 310 -1.39 -14.32 -4.25
C ALA A 310 -2.83 -13.90 -4.54
N ARG A 311 -3.73 -13.96 -3.54
CA ARG A 311 -5.11 -13.49 -3.67
C ARG A 311 -5.17 -12.01 -4.08
N ASP A 312 -4.47 -11.14 -3.35
CA ASP A 312 -4.56 -9.70 -3.58
C ASP A 312 -3.78 -9.26 -4.84
N PHE A 313 -2.67 -9.94 -5.16
CA PHE A 313 -1.86 -9.69 -6.36
C PHE A 313 -2.63 -10.00 -7.66
N THR A 314 -3.53 -10.98 -7.59
CA THR A 314 -4.33 -11.49 -8.72
C THR A 314 -5.73 -10.88 -8.84
N GLU A 315 -6.20 -10.11 -7.83
CA GLU A 315 -7.60 -9.66 -7.80
C GLU A 315 -8.02 -8.80 -9.00
N PHE A 316 -7.14 -7.89 -9.44
CA PHE A 316 -7.33 -7.06 -10.62
C PHE A 316 -6.40 -7.53 -11.74
N GLN A 317 -6.90 -7.71 -12.97
CA GLN A 317 -6.01 -7.98 -14.10
C GLN A 317 -4.89 -6.93 -14.13
N GLY A 318 -3.65 -7.42 -14.11
CA GLY A 318 -2.48 -6.57 -14.02
C GLY A 318 -1.21 -7.33 -14.40
N ALA A 319 -0.09 -6.61 -14.35
CA ALA A 319 1.20 -7.12 -14.75
C ALA A 319 1.68 -8.31 -13.91
N HIS A 320 2.42 -9.22 -14.55
CA HIS A 320 3.23 -10.29 -13.96
C HIS A 320 2.48 -11.37 -13.16
N GLN A 321 1.16 -11.49 -13.29
CA GLN A 321 0.36 -12.46 -12.54
C GLN A 321 0.71 -13.93 -12.83
N ALA A 322 0.93 -14.28 -14.10
CA ALA A 322 1.38 -15.62 -14.46
C ALA A 322 2.79 -15.92 -13.92
N ASN A 323 3.69 -14.94 -13.98
CA ASN A 323 5.04 -15.06 -13.42
C ASN A 323 5.00 -15.23 -11.89
N ALA A 324 4.08 -14.55 -11.19
CA ALA A 324 3.92 -14.67 -9.74
C ALA A 324 3.61 -16.11 -9.28
N LEU A 325 2.99 -16.92 -10.14
CA LEU A 325 2.71 -18.32 -9.81
C LEU A 325 3.98 -19.17 -9.63
N TYR A 326 5.11 -18.77 -10.21
CA TYR A 326 6.40 -19.46 -10.01
C TYR A 326 6.89 -19.30 -8.57
N SER A 327 6.86 -18.07 -8.06
CA SER A 327 7.23 -17.78 -6.66
C SER A 327 6.24 -18.44 -5.69
N VAL A 328 4.94 -18.43 -6.02
CA VAL A 328 3.92 -19.20 -5.27
C VAL A 328 4.29 -20.68 -5.20
N PHE A 329 4.59 -21.30 -6.34
CA PHE A 329 4.94 -22.71 -6.41
C PHE A 329 6.17 -23.00 -5.53
N GLN A 330 7.21 -22.18 -5.64
CA GLN A 330 8.45 -22.38 -4.89
C GLN A 330 8.25 -22.21 -3.38
N ILE A 331 7.51 -21.20 -2.93
CA ILE A 331 7.23 -20.99 -1.51
C ILE A 331 6.37 -22.11 -0.94
N LEU A 332 5.36 -22.57 -1.68
CA LEU A 332 4.44 -23.59 -1.16
C LEU A 332 5.02 -25.01 -1.18
N THR A 333 5.98 -25.30 -2.07
CA THR A 333 6.55 -26.64 -2.21
C THR A 333 7.99 -26.76 -1.70
N GLY A 334 8.71 -25.64 -1.57
CA GLY A 334 10.16 -25.64 -1.36
C GLY A 334 10.98 -25.96 -2.62
N THR A 335 10.34 -26.16 -3.78
CA THR A 335 11.00 -26.61 -5.02
C THR A 335 10.66 -25.70 -6.20
N LYS A 336 11.54 -25.61 -7.20
CA LYS A 336 11.27 -24.79 -8.38
C LYS A 336 10.35 -25.50 -9.37
N PHE A 337 9.42 -24.74 -9.94
CA PHE A 337 8.67 -25.19 -11.11
C PHE A 337 9.56 -25.08 -12.35
N MET A 338 9.78 -26.20 -13.05
CA MET A 338 10.67 -26.27 -14.22
C MET A 338 9.93 -26.09 -15.55
N GLY A 339 8.59 -26.08 -15.54
CA GLY A 339 7.79 -25.90 -16.74
C GLY A 339 7.66 -24.43 -17.16
N ASN A 340 7.06 -24.24 -18.33
CA ASN A 340 6.83 -22.93 -18.92
C ASN A 340 5.36 -22.72 -19.24
N TYR A 341 4.71 -21.77 -18.56
CA TYR A 341 3.30 -21.46 -18.82
C TYR A 341 3.04 -20.95 -20.24
N TRP A 342 4.06 -20.37 -20.89
CA TRP A 342 4.00 -19.98 -22.31
C TRP A 342 3.92 -21.16 -23.26
N ASP A 343 4.48 -22.30 -22.86
CA ASP A 343 4.43 -23.56 -23.61
C ASP A 343 3.16 -24.36 -23.26
N GLY A 344 2.35 -23.84 -22.34
CA GLY A 344 1.06 -24.42 -21.94
C GLY A 344 1.10 -25.21 -20.63
N ASP A 345 2.25 -25.27 -19.94
CA ASP A 345 2.34 -25.98 -18.66
C ASP A 345 1.51 -25.30 -17.57
N SER A 346 0.86 -26.11 -16.73
CA SER A 346 0.03 -25.61 -15.63
C SER A 346 0.82 -25.51 -14.33
N VAL A 347 1.16 -24.29 -13.90
CA VAL A 347 1.83 -24.07 -12.61
C VAL A 347 0.94 -24.52 -11.45
N ILE A 348 -0.35 -24.15 -11.46
CA ILE A 348 -1.30 -24.54 -10.41
C ILE A 348 -1.59 -26.05 -10.46
N GLY A 349 -1.71 -26.64 -11.66
CA GLY A 349 -1.86 -28.09 -11.80
C GLY A 349 -0.66 -28.87 -11.26
N ALA A 350 0.55 -28.43 -11.60
CA ALA A 350 1.78 -29.01 -11.06
C ALA A 350 1.87 -28.81 -9.54
N LEU A 351 1.44 -27.66 -9.01
CA LEU A 351 1.39 -27.41 -7.58
C LEU A 351 0.45 -28.38 -6.87
N ARG A 352 -0.74 -28.63 -7.43
CA ARG A 352 -1.68 -29.62 -6.90
C ARG A 352 -1.05 -31.01 -6.83
N VAL A 353 -0.41 -31.43 -7.93
CA VAL A 353 0.28 -32.73 -8.02
C VAL A 353 1.39 -32.82 -6.98
N ALA A 354 2.24 -31.79 -6.87
CA ALA A 354 3.33 -31.74 -5.91
C ALA A 354 2.84 -31.82 -4.45
N LEU A 355 1.69 -31.22 -4.13
CA LEU A 355 1.16 -31.23 -2.77
C LEU A 355 0.36 -32.49 -2.43
N PHE A 356 -0.48 -32.99 -3.34
CA PHE A 356 -1.51 -33.99 -3.04
C PHE A 356 -1.46 -35.29 -3.86
N SER A 357 -0.65 -35.39 -4.91
CA SER A 357 -0.48 -36.67 -5.63
C SER A 357 0.20 -37.71 -4.74
N HIS A 358 -0.16 -38.98 -4.89
CA HIS A 358 0.52 -40.07 -4.17
C HIS A 358 1.92 -40.37 -4.72
N GLU A 359 2.14 -40.18 -6.03
CA GLU A 359 3.37 -40.63 -6.71
C GLU A 359 4.44 -39.55 -6.81
N SER A 360 4.04 -38.27 -6.85
CA SER A 360 4.93 -37.13 -7.11
C SER A 360 4.90 -36.10 -5.98
N ARG A 361 4.57 -36.55 -4.76
CA ARG A 361 4.45 -35.68 -3.59
C ARG A 361 5.81 -35.11 -3.20
N THR A 362 5.92 -33.79 -3.18
CA THR A 362 7.08 -33.10 -2.63
C THR A 362 7.09 -33.25 -1.11
N THR A 363 8.26 -33.62 -0.58
CA THR A 363 8.55 -33.70 0.85
C THR A 363 9.36 -32.48 1.27
N GLY A 364 9.14 -32.01 2.50
CA GLY A 364 9.79 -30.81 3.03
C GLY A 364 8.86 -30.00 3.94
N PRO A 365 9.43 -29.16 4.81
CA PRO A 365 8.66 -28.39 5.78
C PRO A 365 7.68 -27.42 5.12
N GLU A 366 8.03 -26.80 3.99
CA GLU A 366 7.17 -25.89 3.23
C GLU A 366 5.95 -26.62 2.66
N ALA A 367 6.17 -27.79 2.05
CA ALA A 367 5.10 -28.61 1.49
C ALA A 367 4.17 -29.19 2.57
N ASP A 368 4.71 -29.57 3.73
CA ASP A 368 3.93 -30.03 4.87
C ASP A 368 3.10 -28.91 5.50
N ALA A 369 3.67 -27.71 5.68
CA ALA A 369 2.96 -26.54 6.16
C ALA A 369 1.84 -26.13 5.19
N SER A 370 2.10 -26.16 3.87
CA SER A 370 1.11 -25.86 2.84
C SER A 370 -0.04 -26.87 2.84
N ARG A 371 0.26 -28.17 2.91
CA ARG A 371 -0.78 -29.21 3.06
C ARG A 371 -1.59 -29.02 4.34
N SER A 372 -0.96 -28.71 5.46
CA SER A 372 -1.68 -28.45 6.71
C SER A 372 -2.57 -27.21 6.62
N LEU A 373 -2.17 -26.20 5.85
CA LEU A 373 -2.94 -24.97 5.64
C LEU A 373 -4.16 -25.20 4.74
N PHE A 374 -3.99 -25.93 3.63
CA PHE A 374 -5.10 -26.28 2.74
C PHE A 374 -6.01 -27.35 3.35
N GLY A 375 -5.45 -28.29 4.12
CA GLY A 375 -6.16 -29.45 4.64
C GLY A 375 -6.25 -30.58 3.62
N ASP A 376 -6.98 -30.35 2.54
CA ASP A 376 -7.21 -31.32 1.47
C ASP A 376 -7.12 -30.68 0.07
N ALA A 377 -7.22 -31.52 -0.96
CA ALA A 377 -7.15 -31.08 -2.35
C ALA A 377 -8.40 -30.26 -2.75
N ASP A 378 -9.56 -30.51 -2.15
CA ASP A 378 -10.80 -29.81 -2.48
C ASP A 378 -10.75 -28.34 -2.01
N GLU A 379 -10.19 -28.07 -0.83
CA GLU A 379 -9.91 -26.70 -0.36
C GLU A 379 -8.84 -26.01 -1.20
N PHE A 380 -7.83 -26.74 -1.67
CA PHE A 380 -6.85 -26.21 -2.62
C PHE A 380 -7.52 -25.80 -3.94
N ASP A 381 -8.33 -26.69 -4.51
CA ASP A 381 -9.05 -26.49 -5.77
C ASP A 381 -10.01 -25.31 -5.64
N ARG A 382 -10.71 -25.21 -4.52
CA ARG A 382 -11.60 -24.10 -4.17
C ARG A 382 -10.85 -22.77 -4.07
N PHE A 383 -9.76 -22.70 -3.31
CA PHE A 383 -8.97 -21.47 -3.14
C PHE A 383 -8.51 -20.91 -4.49
N TRP A 384 -7.88 -21.76 -5.33
CA TRP A 384 -7.39 -21.32 -6.63
C TRP A 384 -8.53 -20.99 -7.60
N THR A 385 -9.69 -21.61 -7.45
CA THR A 385 -10.88 -21.20 -8.20
C THR A 385 -11.36 -19.82 -7.81
N LEU A 386 -11.45 -19.49 -6.51
CA LEU A 386 -11.82 -18.16 -6.04
C LEU A 386 -10.82 -17.08 -6.50
N VAL A 387 -9.52 -17.40 -6.48
CA VAL A 387 -8.47 -16.56 -7.09
C VAL A 387 -8.75 -16.32 -8.58
N SER A 388 -9.06 -17.39 -9.32
CA SER A 388 -9.38 -17.32 -10.76
C SER A 388 -10.64 -16.49 -11.03
N VAL A 389 -11.66 -16.58 -10.17
CA VAL A 389 -12.90 -15.79 -10.25
C VAL A 389 -12.60 -14.30 -10.08
N CYS A 390 -11.75 -13.95 -9.11
CA CYS A 390 -11.34 -12.58 -8.91
C CYS A 390 -10.62 -12.02 -10.14
N ALA A 391 -9.64 -12.78 -10.66
CA ALA A 391 -8.86 -12.44 -11.85
C ALA A 391 -9.74 -12.27 -13.10
N ILE A 392 -10.66 -13.20 -13.38
CA ILE A 392 -11.51 -13.18 -14.59
C ILE A 392 -12.49 -12.00 -14.55
N ALA A 393 -13.09 -11.72 -13.39
CA ALA A 393 -14.08 -10.64 -13.27
C ALA A 393 -13.52 -9.25 -13.58
N THR A 394 -12.22 -9.07 -13.37
CA THR A 394 -11.50 -7.81 -13.54
C THR A 394 -10.69 -7.75 -14.83
N LEU A 395 -10.83 -8.75 -15.70
CA LEU A 395 -10.32 -8.67 -17.05
C LEU A 395 -10.83 -7.40 -17.74
N ARG A 396 -9.93 -6.78 -18.48
CA ARG A 396 -10.13 -5.57 -19.22
C ARG A 396 -11.26 -5.74 -20.23
N ASP A 397 -12.03 -4.66 -20.38
CA ASP A 397 -12.96 -4.53 -21.49
C ASP A 397 -12.19 -4.44 -22.83
N GLN A 398 -12.32 -5.48 -23.66
CA GLN A 398 -11.68 -5.56 -24.98
C GLN A 398 -12.34 -4.63 -26.00
N ARG A 399 -13.60 -4.22 -25.77
CA ARG A 399 -14.33 -3.28 -26.62
C ARG A 399 -13.75 -1.87 -26.50
N VAL A 400 -13.02 -1.60 -25.43
CA VAL A 400 -12.33 -0.33 -25.21
C VAL A 400 -11.01 -0.35 -25.99
N PRO A 401 -10.83 0.53 -27.00
CA PRO A 401 -9.64 0.53 -27.83
C PRO A 401 -8.38 0.75 -26.99
N HIS A 402 -7.29 0.18 -27.48
CA HIS A 402 -5.99 0.39 -26.90
C HIS A 402 -5.45 1.78 -27.28
N PRO A 403 -5.12 2.67 -26.32
CA PRO A 403 -4.50 3.94 -26.65
C PRO A 403 -3.17 3.68 -27.38
N PRO A 404 -2.92 4.27 -28.56
CA PRO A 404 -1.73 3.98 -29.36
C PRO A 404 -0.43 4.32 -28.62
N GLU A 405 -0.49 5.20 -27.62
CA GLU A 405 0.63 5.67 -26.83
C GLU A 405 1.00 4.73 -25.66
N LEU A 406 0.24 3.66 -25.39
CA LEU A 406 0.41 2.75 -24.24
C LEU A 406 0.96 1.36 -24.64
N ILE A 407 1.99 1.26 -25.47
CA ILE A 407 2.48 -0.04 -25.97
C ILE A 407 3.23 -0.80 -24.87
N ARG A 408 2.50 -1.56 -24.04
CA ARG A 408 3.05 -2.48 -23.03
C ARG A 408 2.38 -3.86 -23.12
N PRO A 409 3.11 -4.97 -22.94
CA PRO A 409 2.59 -6.34 -23.09
C PRO A 409 1.35 -6.65 -22.22
N GLU A 410 1.18 -5.97 -21.09
CA GLU A 410 0.11 -6.24 -20.12
C GLU A 410 -1.19 -5.53 -20.50
N PHE A 411 -1.09 -4.48 -21.32
CA PHE A 411 -2.22 -3.75 -21.89
C PHE A 411 -2.45 -4.06 -23.36
N THR A 412 -1.61 -4.93 -23.92
CA THR A 412 -1.69 -5.46 -25.27
C THR A 412 -3.11 -5.83 -25.69
N SER A 413 -3.41 -5.68 -26.98
CA SER A 413 -4.58 -6.33 -27.60
C SER A 413 -4.25 -7.74 -28.10
N ASP A 414 -3.04 -8.24 -27.86
CA ASP A 414 -2.62 -9.57 -28.28
C ASP A 414 -3.45 -10.67 -27.60
N ALA A 415 -4.24 -11.36 -28.41
CA ALA A 415 -5.07 -12.47 -28.01
C ALA A 415 -4.22 -13.63 -27.43
N GLN A 416 -3.00 -13.85 -27.91
CA GLN A 416 -2.13 -14.91 -27.40
C GLN A 416 -1.72 -14.66 -25.94
N LEU A 417 -1.45 -13.41 -25.58
CA LEU A 417 -1.11 -12.99 -24.22
C LEU A 417 -2.27 -13.20 -23.26
N LEU A 418 -3.49 -12.87 -23.68
CA LEU A 418 -4.70 -13.18 -22.93
C LEU A 418 -4.95 -14.68 -22.82
N GLY A 419 -4.69 -15.44 -23.89
CA GLY A 419 -4.78 -16.90 -23.88
C GLY A 419 -3.85 -17.55 -22.86
N ALA A 420 -2.58 -17.12 -22.81
CA ALA A 420 -1.58 -17.60 -21.85
C ALA A 420 -1.97 -17.26 -20.41
N TYR A 421 -2.51 -16.05 -20.21
CA TYR A 421 -3.05 -15.61 -18.94
C TYR A 421 -4.21 -16.50 -18.47
N LEU A 422 -5.23 -16.70 -19.31
CA LEU A 422 -6.37 -17.55 -18.99
C LEU A 422 -5.96 -19.00 -18.76
N ARG A 423 -4.99 -19.52 -19.53
CA ARG A 423 -4.41 -20.85 -19.31
C ARG A 423 -3.73 -20.98 -17.96
N SER A 424 -3.09 -19.94 -17.44
CA SER A 424 -2.43 -19.98 -16.12
C SER A 424 -3.39 -20.40 -15.00
N PHE A 425 -4.68 -20.09 -15.14
CA PHE A 425 -5.74 -20.49 -14.22
C PHE A 425 -6.58 -21.68 -14.72
N GLY A 426 -6.88 -21.75 -16.02
CA GLY A 426 -7.82 -22.73 -16.61
C GLY A 426 -7.20 -24.08 -16.99
N THR A 427 -5.88 -24.21 -17.00
CA THR A 427 -5.19 -25.50 -17.21
C THR A 427 -5.19 -26.38 -15.97
N HIS A 428 -5.54 -25.81 -14.81
CA HIS A 428 -5.75 -26.56 -13.58
C HIS A 428 -7.10 -27.31 -13.65
N ARG A 429 -7.07 -28.56 -14.11
CA ARG A 429 -8.26 -29.41 -14.37
C ARG A 429 -8.29 -30.63 -13.46
N TRP A 430 -9.07 -30.57 -12.38
CA TRP A 430 -9.38 -31.73 -11.54
C TRP A 430 -10.73 -32.39 -11.89
N PHE A 431 -11.47 -31.78 -12.81
CA PHE A 431 -12.67 -32.33 -13.44
C PHE A 431 -12.55 -32.21 -14.96
N THR A 432 -13.26 -33.07 -15.68
CA THR A 432 -13.25 -33.08 -17.16
C THR A 432 -14.63 -33.12 -17.79
N THR A 433 -15.67 -33.42 -17.01
CA THR A 433 -17.03 -33.57 -17.52
C THR A 433 -17.94 -32.40 -17.12
N ALA A 434 -18.99 -32.17 -17.92
CA ALA A 434 -20.01 -31.18 -17.67
C ALA A 434 -20.77 -31.41 -16.36
N ARG A 435 -20.92 -32.68 -15.96
CA ARG A 435 -21.58 -33.06 -14.71
C ARG A 435 -20.74 -32.60 -13.51
N GLU A 436 -19.47 -32.96 -13.49
CA GLU A 436 -18.54 -32.57 -12.42
C GLU A 436 -18.42 -31.04 -12.37
N ALA A 437 -18.31 -30.38 -13.52
CA ALA A 437 -18.28 -28.91 -13.58
C ALA A 437 -19.53 -28.24 -12.98
N HIS A 438 -20.70 -28.85 -13.12
CA HIS A 438 -21.94 -28.37 -12.51
C HIS A 438 -21.93 -28.58 -10.99
N GLU A 439 -21.46 -29.73 -10.52
CA GLU A 439 -21.27 -30.02 -9.10
C GLU A 439 -20.29 -29.03 -8.45
N GLU A 440 -19.18 -28.72 -9.12
CA GLU A 440 -18.19 -27.74 -8.69
C GLU A 440 -18.76 -26.31 -8.65
N LEU A 441 -19.50 -25.89 -9.69
CA LEU A 441 -20.15 -24.58 -9.69
C LEU A 441 -21.15 -24.47 -8.53
N LEU A 442 -21.96 -25.51 -8.30
CA LEU A 442 -22.91 -25.54 -7.19
C LEU A 442 -22.18 -25.48 -5.85
N ALA A 443 -21.08 -26.22 -5.68
CA ALA A 443 -20.26 -26.18 -4.47
C ALA A 443 -19.69 -24.77 -4.25
N LEU A 444 -19.17 -24.09 -5.28
CA LEU A 444 -18.65 -22.73 -5.17
C LEU A 444 -19.72 -21.71 -4.75
N VAL A 445 -20.94 -21.83 -5.30
CA VAL A 445 -22.03 -20.88 -5.04
C VAL A 445 -22.71 -21.14 -3.69
N SER A 446 -22.89 -22.40 -3.31
CA SER A 446 -23.67 -22.78 -2.12
C SER A 446 -22.84 -22.87 -0.84
N ARG A 447 -21.52 -23.10 -0.94
CA ARG A 447 -20.68 -23.33 0.22
C ARG A 447 -20.32 -22.03 0.92
N THR A 448 -20.84 -21.88 2.14
CA THR A 448 -20.38 -20.84 3.07
C THR A 448 -18.94 -21.11 3.51
N ASP A 449 -18.11 -20.07 3.51
CA ASP A 449 -16.72 -20.20 3.96
C ASP A 449 -16.61 -20.60 5.42
N SER A 450 -15.90 -21.70 5.66
CA SER A 450 -15.49 -22.11 7.00
C SER A 450 -14.47 -21.12 7.56
N PRO A 451 -14.49 -20.82 8.88
CA PRO A 451 -13.45 -20.00 9.51
C PRO A 451 -12.02 -20.54 9.36
N ARG A 452 -11.88 -21.81 8.98
CA ARG A 452 -10.60 -22.49 8.73
C ARG A 452 -10.23 -22.57 7.24
N SER A 453 -11.10 -22.13 6.32
CA SER A 453 -10.76 -22.19 4.89
C SER A 453 -9.58 -21.25 4.59
N PRO A 454 -8.67 -21.61 3.67
CA PRO A 454 -7.56 -20.77 3.28
C PRO A 454 -8.00 -19.36 2.83
N TRP A 455 -9.14 -19.27 2.13
CA TRP A 455 -9.74 -18.00 1.74
C TRP A 455 -10.11 -17.14 2.95
N HIS A 456 -10.83 -17.70 3.92
CA HIS A 456 -11.24 -16.97 5.11
C HIS A 456 -10.03 -16.54 5.96
N LEU A 457 -9.04 -17.41 6.13
CA LEU A 457 -7.81 -17.09 6.85
C LEU A 457 -7.06 -15.92 6.21
N ALA A 458 -6.92 -15.94 4.87
CA ALA A 458 -6.33 -14.84 4.14
C ALA A 458 -7.13 -13.54 4.30
N SER A 459 -8.47 -13.61 4.23
CA SER A 459 -9.34 -12.41 4.35
C SER A 459 -9.30 -11.81 5.74
N ARG A 460 -9.31 -12.65 6.77
CA ARG A 460 -9.19 -12.23 8.16
C ARG A 460 -7.86 -11.55 8.44
N ARG A 461 -6.75 -12.03 7.84
CA ARG A 461 -5.41 -11.43 8.02
C ARG A 461 -5.36 -10.00 7.48
N THR A 462 -5.90 -9.77 6.28
CA THR A 462 -6.01 -8.43 5.68
C THR A 462 -6.92 -7.50 6.52
N VAL A 463 -8.10 -8.00 6.94
CA VAL A 463 -9.03 -7.20 7.77
C VAL A 463 -8.40 -6.83 9.11
N ARG A 464 -7.64 -7.72 9.74
CA ARG A 464 -6.97 -7.48 11.03
C ARG A 464 -5.93 -6.36 10.95
N GLN A 465 -5.20 -6.27 9.84
CA GLN A 465 -4.23 -5.20 9.58
C GLN A 465 -4.92 -3.83 9.40
N GLY A 466 -6.18 -3.81 8.97
CA GLY A 466 -6.95 -2.58 8.85
C GLY A 466 -6.45 -1.62 7.77
N LEU A 467 -5.55 -2.07 6.90
CA LEU A 467 -5.10 -1.31 5.74
C LEU A 467 -6.29 -1.08 4.81
N ARG A 468 -6.62 0.19 4.57
CA ARG A 468 -7.65 0.57 3.60
C ARG A 468 -6.96 1.17 2.39
N THR A 469 -7.17 0.56 1.24
CA THR A 469 -6.84 1.18 -0.04
C THR A 469 -8.15 1.55 -0.75
N PRO A 470 -8.15 2.60 -1.58
CA PRO A 470 -9.35 3.07 -2.28
C PRO A 470 -9.76 2.14 -3.43
N ALA A 471 -8.93 1.15 -3.78
CA ALA A 471 -9.31 0.12 -4.72
C ALA A 471 -10.50 -0.68 -4.15
N PRO A 472 -11.61 -0.83 -4.90
CA PRO A 472 -12.78 -1.55 -4.42
C PRO A 472 -12.43 -3.02 -4.17
N ARG A 473 -12.97 -3.61 -3.12
CA ARG A 473 -12.87 -5.04 -2.84
C ARG A 473 -14.25 -5.66 -2.99
N THR A 474 -14.36 -6.64 -3.88
CA THR A 474 -15.62 -7.36 -4.12
C THR A 474 -15.37 -8.84 -3.92
N GLU A 475 -16.05 -9.43 -2.95
CA GLU A 475 -15.90 -10.85 -2.65
C GLU A 475 -16.35 -11.74 -3.83
N PRO A 476 -15.75 -12.93 -4.04
CA PRO A 476 -16.02 -13.79 -5.18
C PRO A 476 -17.50 -14.19 -5.31
N GLU A 477 -18.22 -14.40 -4.19
CA GLU A 477 -19.64 -14.76 -4.19
C GLU A 477 -20.54 -13.71 -4.83
N LYS A 478 -20.05 -12.47 -4.95
CA LYS A 478 -20.73 -11.38 -5.66
C LYS A 478 -20.40 -11.35 -7.16
N ARG A 479 -19.67 -12.35 -7.68
CA ARG A 479 -19.18 -12.43 -9.07
C ARG A 479 -19.65 -13.71 -9.79
N PRO A 480 -20.97 -14.01 -9.85
CA PRO A 480 -21.48 -15.28 -10.39
C PRO A 480 -21.13 -15.52 -11.87
N ALA A 481 -21.11 -14.48 -12.70
CA ALA A 481 -20.68 -14.61 -14.10
C ALA A 481 -19.21 -15.06 -14.21
N ALA A 482 -18.34 -14.56 -13.34
CA ALA A 482 -16.93 -14.95 -13.32
C ALA A 482 -16.72 -16.34 -12.72
N MET A 483 -17.57 -16.79 -11.79
CA MET A 483 -17.62 -18.19 -11.34
C MET A 483 -17.91 -19.14 -12.50
N VAL A 484 -18.95 -18.84 -13.30
CA VAL A 484 -19.28 -19.62 -14.49
C VAL A 484 -18.12 -19.64 -15.48
N LEU A 485 -17.53 -18.49 -15.80
CA LEU A 485 -16.40 -18.43 -16.73
C LEU A 485 -15.16 -19.15 -16.19
N SER A 486 -14.90 -19.10 -14.89
CA SER A 486 -13.77 -19.82 -14.29
C SER A 486 -13.89 -21.34 -14.45
N ILE A 487 -15.10 -21.88 -14.26
CA ILE A 487 -15.40 -23.30 -14.53
C ILE A 487 -15.32 -23.60 -16.03
N ALA A 488 -15.89 -22.73 -16.88
CA ALA A 488 -15.84 -22.87 -18.32
C ALA A 488 -14.40 -22.91 -18.88
N CYS A 489 -13.48 -22.09 -18.37
CA CYS A 489 -12.06 -22.11 -18.73
C CYS A 489 -11.42 -23.50 -18.53
N ARG A 490 -11.88 -24.27 -17.54
CA ARG A 490 -11.36 -25.62 -17.23
C ARG A 490 -11.93 -26.69 -18.15
N LEU A 491 -13.09 -26.46 -18.74
CA LEU A 491 -13.67 -27.34 -19.78
C LEU A 491 -13.25 -26.95 -21.20
N ALA A 492 -12.77 -25.72 -21.42
CA ALA A 492 -12.44 -25.24 -22.74
C ALA A 492 -11.38 -26.12 -23.44
N PRO A 493 -11.45 -26.37 -24.75
CA PRO A 493 -10.38 -27.07 -25.46
C PRO A 493 -9.07 -26.27 -25.42
N LEU A 494 -7.96 -26.94 -25.04
CA LEU A 494 -6.63 -26.32 -25.04
C LEU A 494 -5.95 -26.41 -26.41
N ASP A 495 -6.18 -27.49 -27.16
CA ASP A 495 -5.60 -27.65 -28.49
C ASP A 495 -6.48 -27.06 -29.59
N PRO A 496 -5.89 -26.52 -30.68
CA PRO A 496 -6.64 -26.10 -31.86
C PRO A 496 -7.49 -27.25 -32.41
N GLY A 497 -8.80 -27.00 -32.58
CA GLY A 497 -9.75 -28.01 -33.06
C GLY A 497 -10.12 -29.08 -32.03
N GLY A 498 -9.70 -28.95 -30.77
CA GLY A 498 -10.12 -29.83 -29.69
C GLY A 498 -11.64 -29.78 -29.45
N PRO A 499 -12.26 -30.87 -28.95
CA PRO A 499 -13.70 -30.93 -28.75
C PRO A 499 -14.16 -29.95 -27.66
N ASP A 500 -15.26 -29.23 -27.92
CA ASP A 500 -15.92 -28.31 -26.98
C ASP A 500 -17.22 -28.88 -26.38
N GLY A 501 -17.48 -30.18 -26.59
CA GLY A 501 -18.73 -30.84 -26.22
C GLY A 501 -19.08 -30.75 -24.74
N GLU A 502 -18.12 -31.01 -23.85
CA GLU A 502 -18.33 -30.89 -22.39
C GLU A 502 -18.59 -29.45 -21.95
N LEU A 503 -17.89 -28.48 -22.56
CA LEU A 503 -18.14 -27.06 -22.31
C LEU A 503 -19.57 -26.67 -22.72
N ARG A 504 -20.00 -27.05 -23.94
CA ARG A 504 -21.35 -26.78 -24.43
C ARG A 504 -22.42 -27.46 -23.56
N ALA A 505 -22.20 -28.72 -23.20
CA ALA A 505 -23.09 -29.47 -22.33
C ALA A 505 -23.24 -28.80 -20.95
N PHE A 506 -22.15 -28.30 -20.36
CA PHE A 506 -22.18 -27.54 -19.12
C PHE A 506 -23.02 -26.26 -19.25
N LEU A 507 -22.72 -25.43 -20.27
CA LEU A 507 -23.42 -24.15 -20.49
C LEU A 507 -24.92 -24.33 -20.74
N SER A 508 -25.30 -25.38 -21.49
CA SER A 508 -26.71 -25.68 -21.82
C SER A 508 -27.58 -26.00 -20.60
N ARG A 509 -26.95 -26.38 -19.47
CA ARG A 509 -27.64 -26.74 -18.22
C ARG A 509 -27.69 -25.59 -17.21
N LEU A 510 -27.10 -24.44 -17.52
CA LEU A 510 -27.12 -23.28 -16.64
C LEU A 510 -28.48 -22.58 -16.68
N PRO A 511 -28.94 -22.00 -15.56
CA PRO A 511 -30.10 -21.10 -15.58
C PRO A 511 -29.89 -19.94 -16.55
N GLY A 512 -30.92 -19.58 -17.31
CA GLY A 512 -30.86 -18.51 -18.32
C GLY A 512 -30.20 -17.21 -17.85
N PRO A 513 -30.52 -16.66 -16.66
CA PRO A 513 -29.87 -15.46 -16.13
C PRO A 513 -28.37 -15.62 -15.87
N ALA A 514 -27.94 -16.80 -15.40
CA ALA A 514 -26.53 -17.07 -15.12
C ALA A 514 -25.73 -17.19 -16.43
N LEU A 515 -26.30 -17.85 -17.43
CA LEU A 515 -25.71 -17.96 -18.76
C LEU A 515 -25.62 -16.59 -19.45
N ALA A 516 -26.69 -15.79 -19.42
CA ALA A 516 -26.69 -14.45 -20.01
C ALA A 516 -25.64 -13.52 -19.37
N ALA A 517 -25.49 -13.57 -18.05
CA ALA A 517 -24.47 -12.79 -17.36
C ALA A 517 -23.04 -13.26 -17.69
N ALA A 518 -22.83 -14.57 -17.86
CA ALA A 518 -21.55 -15.13 -18.29
C ALA A 518 -21.22 -14.75 -19.76
N ASP A 519 -22.21 -14.77 -20.65
CA ASP A 519 -22.09 -14.32 -22.04
C ASP A 519 -21.75 -12.83 -22.12
N GLU A 520 -22.43 -11.98 -21.33
CA GLU A 520 -22.14 -10.54 -21.28
C GLU A 520 -20.70 -10.28 -20.80
N LEU A 521 -20.26 -11.01 -19.77
CA LEU A 521 -18.89 -10.92 -19.28
C LEU A 521 -17.89 -11.41 -20.33
N ALA A 522 -18.14 -12.55 -20.99
CA ALA A 522 -17.29 -13.07 -22.05
C ALA A 522 -17.17 -12.10 -23.22
N ALA A 523 -18.29 -11.56 -23.70
CA ALA A 523 -18.34 -10.59 -24.80
C ALA A 523 -17.61 -9.28 -24.47
N ARG A 524 -17.53 -8.93 -23.17
CA ARG A 524 -16.75 -7.79 -22.71
C ARG A 524 -15.25 -8.07 -22.70
N VAL A 525 -14.82 -9.24 -22.27
CA VAL A 525 -13.41 -9.48 -21.87
C VAL A 525 -12.62 -10.40 -22.79
N LEU A 526 -13.29 -11.16 -23.67
CA LEU A 526 -12.68 -12.10 -24.60
C LEU A 526 -12.74 -11.56 -26.04
N PRO A 527 -11.67 -11.72 -26.84
CA PRO A 527 -11.68 -11.32 -28.24
C PRO A 527 -12.68 -12.14 -29.04
N ASP A 528 -13.30 -11.52 -30.04
CA ASP A 528 -14.23 -12.16 -31.00
C ASP A 528 -15.44 -12.88 -30.38
N ALA A 529 -15.69 -12.67 -29.08
CA ALA A 529 -16.88 -13.12 -28.37
C ALA A 529 -18.07 -12.20 -28.69
N VAL A 530 -18.56 -12.20 -29.93
CA VAL A 530 -19.71 -11.35 -30.30
C VAL A 530 -21.02 -12.06 -29.95
N GLY A 531 -21.78 -11.47 -29.03
CA GLY A 531 -23.11 -11.93 -28.64
C GLY A 531 -24.14 -11.69 -29.75
N GLY A 532 -24.45 -12.73 -30.51
CA GLY A 532 -25.50 -12.72 -31.53
C GLY A 532 -25.95 -14.11 -32.00
N GLY A 533 -25.40 -15.18 -31.42
CA GLY A 533 -25.71 -16.58 -31.73
C GLY A 533 -26.60 -17.25 -30.66
N GLU A 534 -26.43 -18.56 -30.49
CA GLU A 534 -27.12 -19.33 -29.45
C GLU A 534 -26.61 -18.94 -28.04
N PRO A 535 -27.42 -19.08 -26.98
CA PRO A 535 -26.98 -18.84 -25.61
C PRO A 535 -25.71 -19.65 -25.28
N GLY A 536 -24.67 -19.00 -24.76
CA GLY A 536 -23.37 -19.60 -24.46
C GLY A 536 -22.32 -19.51 -25.57
N ASP A 537 -22.69 -19.09 -26.79
CA ASP A 537 -21.73 -19.03 -27.91
C ASP A 537 -20.59 -18.02 -27.66
N ALA A 538 -20.87 -16.91 -26.97
CA ALA A 538 -19.86 -15.92 -26.63
C ALA A 538 -18.77 -16.53 -25.72
N VAL A 539 -19.17 -17.36 -24.76
CA VAL A 539 -18.23 -18.11 -23.90
C VAL A 539 -17.43 -19.10 -24.75
N VAL A 540 -18.08 -19.94 -25.55
CA VAL A 540 -17.39 -20.98 -26.32
C VAL A 540 -16.41 -20.40 -27.34
N HIS A 541 -16.82 -19.37 -28.08
CA HIS A 541 -15.99 -18.72 -29.08
C HIS A 541 -14.85 -17.94 -28.42
N GLY A 542 -15.15 -17.14 -27.39
CA GLY A 542 -14.15 -16.34 -26.70
C GLY A 542 -13.06 -17.19 -26.06
N LEU A 543 -13.40 -18.35 -25.47
CA LEU A 543 -12.42 -19.23 -24.82
C LEU A 543 -11.48 -19.94 -25.81
N ARG A 544 -11.73 -19.89 -27.13
CA ARG A 544 -10.76 -20.35 -28.14
C ARG A 544 -9.46 -19.57 -28.10
N VAL A 545 -9.44 -18.38 -27.49
CA VAL A 545 -8.21 -17.63 -27.21
C VAL A 545 -7.19 -18.48 -26.44
N MET A 546 -7.66 -19.41 -25.61
CA MET A 546 -6.80 -20.34 -24.89
C MET A 546 -6.08 -21.31 -25.83
N GLN A 547 -6.48 -21.49 -27.09
CA GLN A 547 -5.82 -22.39 -28.05
C GLN A 547 -4.58 -21.78 -28.70
N LEU A 548 -4.39 -20.46 -28.57
CA LEU A 548 -3.31 -19.73 -29.24
C LEU A 548 -1.92 -19.94 -28.60
N VAL A 549 -1.87 -20.53 -27.41
CA VAL A 549 -0.64 -20.70 -26.61
C VAL A 549 0.11 -21.95 -27.08
N GLY A 550 1.41 -21.79 -27.37
CA GLY A 550 2.27 -22.86 -27.92
C GLY A 550 2.24 -23.01 -29.46
N ALA A 551 1.58 -22.11 -30.20
CA ALA A 551 1.49 -22.22 -31.67
C ALA A 551 2.84 -22.01 -32.40
N HIS A 552 3.78 -21.28 -31.81
CA HIS A 552 5.07 -20.95 -32.43
C HIS A 552 6.09 -22.10 -32.38
N THR A 553 5.98 -23.02 -31.41
CA THR A 553 6.87 -24.19 -31.30
C THR A 553 6.47 -25.33 -32.23
N ARG A 554 5.21 -25.39 -32.70
CA ARG A 554 4.74 -26.45 -33.61
C ARG A 554 5.14 -26.25 -35.07
N VAL A 555 5.62 -25.07 -35.46
CA VAL A 555 6.07 -24.78 -36.84
C VAL A 555 7.57 -25.09 -37.03
N GLY A 556 8.33 -25.32 -35.95
CA GLY A 556 9.78 -25.54 -35.98
C GLY A 556 10.27 -26.99 -36.12
N HIS A 557 9.38 -27.99 -36.17
CA HIS A 557 9.74 -29.41 -36.30
C HIS A 557 9.08 -30.10 -37.50
N GLY A 558 8.74 -29.32 -38.53
CA GLY A 558 8.18 -29.83 -39.77
C GLY A 558 8.82 -29.19 -41.00
N GLN A 559 10.15 -29.22 -41.09
CA GLN A 559 10.89 -29.18 -42.36
C GLN A 559 12.08 -30.13 -42.29
#